data_AF-A0A959HGX9-F1
#
_entry.id   AF-A0A959HGX9-F1
#
_cell.length_a   1.000
_cell.length_b   1.000
_cell.length_c   1.000
_cell.angle_alpha   90.00
_cell.angle_beta   90.00
_cell.angle_gamma   90.00
#
_symmetry.space_group_name_H-M   'P 1'
#
loop_
_entity.id
_entity.type
_entity.pdbx_description
1 polymer ?
#
loop_
_entity_poly.entity_id
_entity_poly.type
_entity_poly.pdbx_seq_one_letter_code
_entity_poly.pdbx_strand_id
1 'polypeptide(L)'
;MTEDIKIECPKCGWEPDGGAYWSCTCGHVWDTFATAGRCPACNKQWKHTQCIGYKGGCNQFSLHLDWYKGLDGWLERELEAIEKTTNRQYARASATMPGSVTPYPEEAPWA
;
A
#
# COMPACT_ATOMS: atom_id res chain seq x y z
N MET A 1 2.70 -10.27 13.37
CA MET A 1 1.77 -9.46 14.17
C MET A 1 1.56 -8.20 13.36
N THR A 2 0.51 -8.17 12.54
CA THR A 2 0.18 -7.03 11.69
C THR A 2 -0.20 -5.89 12.62
N GLU A 3 0.70 -4.94 12.85
CA GLU A 3 0.31 -3.68 13.48
C GLU A 3 -0.91 -3.12 12.75
N ASP A 4 -1.94 -2.85 13.54
CA ASP A 4 -3.32 -2.72 13.11
C ASP A 4 -3.48 -1.49 12.21
N ILE A 5 -3.36 -1.69 10.90
CA ILE A 5 -3.80 -0.69 9.92
C ILE A 5 -5.27 -0.41 10.23
N LYS A 6 -5.53 0.80 10.73
CA LYS A 6 -6.86 1.21 11.13
C LYS A 6 -7.52 1.95 9.98
N ILE A 7 -8.77 1.61 9.71
CA ILE A 7 -9.55 2.27 8.67
C ILE A 7 -10.52 3.23 9.33
N GLU A 8 -10.37 4.52 9.07
CA GLU A 8 -11.25 5.55 9.61
C GLU A 8 -11.34 6.75 8.67
N CYS A 9 -12.47 7.47 8.71
CA CYS A 9 -12.63 8.66 7.91
C CYS A 9 -11.62 9.73 8.36
N PRO A 10 -10.74 10.24 7.48
CA PRO A 10 -9.72 11.22 7.86
C PRO A 10 -10.30 12.56 8.30
N LYS A 11 -11.59 12.81 8.05
CA LYS A 11 -12.28 14.06 8.38
C LYS A 11 -13.07 14.01 9.68
N CYS A 12 -13.60 12.85 10.06
CA CYS A 12 -14.50 12.74 11.22
C CYS A 12 -14.23 11.53 12.13
N GLY A 13 -13.27 10.67 11.79
CA GLY A 13 -12.91 9.48 12.58
C GLY A 13 -13.91 8.33 12.47
N TRP A 14 -14.93 8.41 11.62
CA TRP A 14 -15.90 7.32 11.45
C TRP A 14 -15.24 6.05 10.91
N GLU A 15 -15.48 4.92 11.58
CA GLU A 15 -14.96 3.60 11.22
C GLU A 15 -16.02 2.80 10.45
N PRO A 16 -15.68 2.26 9.26
CA PRO A 16 -16.58 1.39 8.51
C PRO A 16 -16.73 0.03 9.21
N ASP A 17 -17.97 -0.49 9.23
CA ASP A 17 -18.32 -1.79 9.84
C ASP A 17 -18.17 -3.00 8.87
N GLY A 18 -17.53 -2.79 7.70
CA GLY A 18 -17.38 -3.80 6.65
C GLY A 18 -18.63 -4.02 5.77
N GLY A 19 -19.67 -3.20 5.93
CA GLY A 19 -20.87 -3.28 5.09
C GLY A 19 -20.70 -2.76 3.67
N ALA A 20 -21.53 -3.28 2.75
CA ALA A 20 -21.53 -2.88 1.35
C ALA A 20 -22.32 -1.58 1.14
N TYR A 21 -21.66 -0.42 1.30
CA TYR A 21 -22.30 0.90 1.19
C TYR A 21 -21.94 1.69 -0.06
N TRP A 22 -20.90 1.29 -0.79
CA TRP A 22 -20.39 2.06 -1.92
C TRP A 22 -20.82 1.43 -3.23
N SER A 23 -21.31 2.25 -4.15
CA SER A 23 -21.78 1.83 -5.47
C SER A 23 -20.84 2.30 -6.57
N CYS A 24 -20.56 1.41 -7.52
CA CYS A 24 -19.69 1.68 -8.66
C CYS A 24 -20.53 2.24 -9.80
N THR A 25 -19.88 2.93 -10.74
CA THR A 25 -20.49 3.29 -12.04
C THR A 25 -20.97 2.10 -12.88
N CYS A 26 -20.53 0.87 -12.56
CA CYS A 26 -21.05 -0.35 -13.20
C CYS A 26 -22.29 -0.93 -12.49
N GLY A 27 -22.75 -0.30 -11.40
CA GLY A 27 -23.90 -0.75 -10.60
C GLY A 27 -23.57 -1.72 -9.46
N HIS A 28 -22.33 -2.21 -9.37
CA HIS A 28 -21.92 -3.09 -8.27
C HIS A 28 -21.81 -2.32 -6.95
N VAL A 29 -22.40 -2.87 -5.88
CA VAL A 29 -22.33 -2.32 -4.52
C VAL A 29 -21.46 -3.22 -3.66
N TRP A 30 -20.46 -2.67 -2.99
CA TRP A 30 -19.49 -3.45 -2.21
C TRP A 30 -18.90 -2.65 -1.05
N ASP A 31 -18.19 -3.36 -0.17
CA ASP A 31 -17.29 -2.73 0.79
C ASP A 31 -16.01 -2.31 0.08
N THR A 32 -15.83 -0.99 -0.05
CA THR A 32 -14.66 -0.43 -0.71
C THR A 32 -13.34 -0.79 -0.03
N PHE A 33 -13.34 -1.13 1.26
CA PHE A 33 -12.12 -1.43 2.01
C PHE A 33 -11.66 -2.88 1.83
N ALA A 34 -12.58 -3.82 1.56
CA ALA A 34 -12.24 -5.21 1.24
C ALA A 34 -11.30 -5.37 0.04
N THR A 35 -11.26 -4.40 -0.88
CA THR A 35 -10.46 -4.45 -2.11
C THR A 35 -9.61 -3.20 -2.34
N ALA A 36 -9.35 -2.43 -1.28
CA ALA A 36 -8.61 -1.17 -1.36
C ALA A 36 -9.10 -0.23 -2.48
N GLY A 37 -10.43 -0.12 -2.64
CA GLY A 37 -11.08 0.77 -3.58
C GLY A 37 -11.22 0.21 -5.00
N ARG A 38 -10.87 -1.07 -5.23
CA ARG A 38 -11.04 -1.71 -6.54
C ARG A 38 -12.40 -2.38 -6.66
N CYS A 39 -13.22 -1.98 -7.62
CA CYS A 39 -14.49 -2.66 -7.86
C CYS A 39 -14.26 -4.14 -8.26
N PRO A 40 -14.83 -5.12 -7.54
CA PRO A 40 -14.69 -6.55 -7.87
C PRO A 40 -15.27 -6.94 -9.24
N ALA A 41 -16.28 -6.21 -9.71
CA ALA A 41 -16.99 -6.54 -10.95
C ALA A 41 -16.29 -6.00 -12.20
N CYS A 42 -15.86 -4.73 -12.18
CA CYS A 42 -15.30 -4.05 -13.36
C CYS A 42 -13.82 -3.67 -13.22
N ASN A 43 -13.17 -4.01 -12.11
CA ASN A 43 -11.76 -3.72 -11.80
C ASN A 43 -11.37 -2.23 -11.78
N LYS A 44 -12.34 -1.32 -11.78
CA LYS A 44 -12.08 0.12 -11.66
C LYS A 44 -11.47 0.43 -10.29
N GLN A 45 -10.33 1.12 -10.29
CA GLN A 45 -9.71 1.66 -9.08
C GLN A 45 -10.33 3.03 -8.73
N TRP A 46 -10.97 3.11 -7.57
CA TRP A 46 -11.47 4.36 -7.02
C TRP A 46 -10.38 5.06 -6.23
N LYS A 47 -10.16 6.35 -6.54
CA LYS A 47 -9.19 7.21 -5.84
C LYS A 47 -9.80 7.93 -4.64
N HIS A 48 -11.11 8.09 -4.63
CA HIS A 48 -11.85 8.81 -3.59
C HIS A 48 -12.97 7.94 -3.05
N THR A 49 -13.24 8.09 -1.76
CA THR A 49 -14.28 7.34 -1.05
C THR A 49 -15.13 8.31 -0.25
N GLN A 50 -16.45 8.14 -0.36
CA GLN A 50 -17.41 8.93 0.40
C GLN A 50 -17.56 8.37 1.81
N CYS A 51 -17.56 9.24 2.82
CA CYS A 51 -17.92 8.88 4.18
C CYS A 51 -19.44 8.77 4.32
N ILE A 52 -19.97 7.67 4.88
CA ILE A 52 -21.40 7.37 4.85
C ILE A 52 -22.14 8.05 6.00
N GLY A 53 -22.85 9.15 5.72
CA GLY A 53 -23.48 9.96 6.77
C GLY A 53 -24.63 9.29 7.52
N TYR A 54 -25.48 8.53 6.82
CA TYR A 54 -26.57 7.80 7.48
C TYR A 54 -26.09 6.68 8.42
N LYS A 55 -24.80 6.36 8.40
CA LYS A 55 -24.12 5.42 9.32
C LYS A 55 -23.32 6.13 10.44
N GLY A 56 -23.43 7.46 10.55
CA GLY A 56 -22.69 8.26 11.53
C GLY A 56 -21.45 8.96 10.96
N GLY A 57 -21.23 8.91 9.64
CA GLY A 57 -20.16 9.63 8.96
C GLY A 57 -20.50 11.09 8.62
N CYS A 58 -19.61 11.75 7.87
CA CYS A 58 -19.73 13.18 7.53
C CYS A 58 -20.19 13.50 6.09
N ASN A 59 -20.51 12.50 5.25
CA ASN A 59 -20.87 12.66 3.82
C ASN A 59 -19.78 13.28 2.92
N GLN A 60 -18.61 13.57 3.47
CA GLN A 60 -17.49 14.14 2.72
C GLN A 60 -16.75 13.06 1.92
N PHE A 61 -16.17 13.47 0.79
CA PHE A 61 -15.21 12.67 0.05
C PHE A 61 -13.79 12.95 0.54
N SER A 62 -12.98 11.90 0.62
CA SER A 62 -11.54 11.97 0.88
C SER A 62 -10.81 10.99 -0.05
N LEU A 63 -9.49 11.16 -0.23
CA LEU A 63 -8.70 10.17 -0.95
C LEU A 63 -8.81 8.82 -0.24
N HIS A 64 -8.93 7.74 -1.01
CA HIS A 64 -9.12 6.39 -0.44
C HIS A 64 -7.93 5.98 0.44
N LEU A 65 -6.71 6.38 0.07
CA LEU A 65 -5.49 6.10 0.85
C LEU A 65 -5.48 6.79 2.23
N ASP A 66 -6.07 7.98 2.35
CA ASP A 66 -6.09 8.74 3.61
C ASP A 66 -6.93 8.07 4.72
N TRP A 67 -7.75 7.08 4.34
CA TRP A 67 -8.55 6.30 5.29
C TRP A 67 -7.71 5.31 6.09
N TYR A 68 -6.53 4.93 5.60
CA TYR A 68 -5.68 3.94 6.24
C TYR A 68 -4.67 4.64 7.15
N LYS A 69 -4.82 4.46 8.46
CA LYS A 69 -3.89 4.96 9.48
C LYS A 69 -2.84 3.90 9.80
N GLY A 70 -1.61 4.35 10.06
CA GLY A 70 -0.49 3.47 10.42
C GLY A 70 0.22 2.82 9.23
N LEU A 71 -0.11 3.19 7.99
CA LEU A 71 0.59 2.71 6.79
C LEU A 71 2.06 3.13 6.75
N ASP A 72 2.34 4.35 7.20
CA ASP A 72 3.67 4.94 7.35
C ASP A 72 4.54 4.13 8.31
N GLY A 73 4.02 3.79 9.49
CA GLY A 73 4.73 2.95 10.45
C GLY A 73 5.01 1.54 9.92
N TRP A 74 4.02 0.94 9.24
CA TRP A 74 4.21 -0.36 8.58
C TRP A 74 5.28 -0.32 7.50
N LEU A 75 5.25 0.70 6.63
CA LEU A 75 6.17 0.85 5.52
C LEU A 75 7.62 1.00 6.00
N GLU A 76 7.87 1.84 7.00
CA GLU A 76 9.23 2.07 7.54
C GLU A 76 9.86 0.76 8.02
N ARG A 77 9.12 -0.06 8.77
CA ARG A 77 9.62 -1.35 9.25
C ARG A 77 9.88 -2.35 8.14
N GLU A 78 9.00 -2.40 7.15
CA GLU A 78 9.16 -3.31 6.02
C GLU A 78 10.40 -2.94 5.19
N LEU A 79 10.62 -1.64 4.97
CA LEU A 79 11.82 -1.13 4.30
C LEU A 79 13.10 -1.48 5.09
N GLU A 80 13.11 -1.28 6.41
CA GLU A 80 14.23 -1.65 7.28
C GLU A 80 14.53 -3.17 7.23
N ALA A 81 13.48 -4.00 7.19
CA ALA A 81 13.62 -5.45 7.11
C ALA A 81 14.22 -5.91 5.76
N ILE A 82 13.77 -5.30 4.66
CA ILE A 82 14.32 -5.55 3.32
C ILE A 82 15.79 -5.11 3.26
N GLU A 83 16.13 -3.95 3.79
CA GLU A 83 17.51 -3.45 3.82
C GLU A 83 18.43 -4.39 4.61
N LYS A 84 18.05 -4.78 5.84
CA LYS A 84 18.82 -5.72 6.65
C LYS A 84 19.01 -7.07 5.96
N THR A 85 17.96 -7.58 5.31
CA THR A 85 18.01 -8.85 4.58
C THR A 85 18.96 -8.76 3.39
N THR A 86 18.86 -7.68 2.62
CA THR A 86 19.70 -7.42 1.44
C THR A 86 21.16 -7.26 1.83
N ASN A 87 21.45 -6.46 2.86
CA ASN A 87 22.82 -6.26 3.38
C ASN A 87 23.43 -7.57 3.89
N ARG A 88 22.64 -8.41 4.58
CA ARG A 88 23.08 -9.75 5.01
C ARG A 88 23.38 -10.66 3.83
N GLN A 89 22.55 -10.65 2.79
CA GLN A 89 22.77 -11.44 1.58
C GLN A 89 24.04 -10.99 0.84
N TYR A 90 24.22 -9.68 0.66
CA TYR A 90 25.41 -9.11 0.04
C TYR A 90 26.68 -9.46 0.81
N ALA A 91 26.69 -9.26 2.14
CA ALA A 91 27.82 -9.60 2.99
C ALA A 91 28.19 -11.09 2.91
N ARG A 92 27.20 -11.99 2.86
CA ARG A 92 27.43 -13.43 2.66
C ARG A 92 28.00 -13.72 1.27
N ALA A 93 27.43 -13.14 0.21
CA ALA A 93 27.90 -13.32 -1.15
C ALA A 93 29.35 -12.84 -1.31
N SER A 94 29.68 -11.66 -0.80
CA SER A 94 31.04 -11.10 -0.82
C SER A 94 32.05 -11.94 -0.03
N ALA A 95 31.66 -12.55 1.09
CA ALA A 95 32.54 -13.43 1.87
C ALA A 95 32.82 -14.78 1.17
N THR A 96 32.01 -15.17 0.19
CA THR A 96 32.15 -16.45 -0.53
C THR A 96 32.76 -16.28 -1.93
N MET A 97 32.94 -15.04 -2.39
CA MET A 97 33.63 -14.77 -3.66
C MET A 97 35.15 -14.73 -3.44
N PRO A 98 35.94 -15.62 -4.06
CA PRO A 98 37.38 -15.44 -4.11
C PRO A 98 37.66 -14.12 -4.83
N GLY A 99 38.39 -13.22 -4.16
CA GLY A 99 38.59 -11.85 -4.62
C GLY A 99 39.27 -11.79 -5.99
N SER A 100 38.55 -11.26 -6.98
CA SER A 100 39.13 -10.54 -8.13
C SER A 100 38.02 -9.76 -8.84
N VAL A 101 37.68 -8.58 -8.31
CA VAL A 101 36.97 -7.58 -9.11
C VAL A 101 38.04 -6.86 -9.94
N THR A 102 38.22 -7.28 -11.20
CA THR A 102 38.93 -6.41 -12.16
C THR A 102 37.99 -5.25 -12.52
N PRO A 103 38.47 -3.99 -12.53
CA PRO A 103 37.66 -2.87 -12.98
C PRO A 103 37.17 -3.12 -14.41
N TYR A 104 35.90 -2.80 -14.67
CA TYR A 104 35.35 -2.77 -16.03
C TYR A 104 36.24 -1.86 -16.90
N PRO A 105 36.74 -2.33 -18.07
CA PRO A 105 37.50 -1.48 -18.96
C PRO A 105 36.57 -0.43 -19.61
N GLU A 106 37.06 0.81 -19.65
CA GLU A 106 36.41 2.04 -20.12
C GLU A 106 36.07 2.05 -21.63
N GLU A 107 36.35 0.97 -22.35
CA GLU A 107 36.32 0.92 -23.81
C GLU A 107 35.41 -0.21 -24.32
N ALA A 108 34.09 -0.04 -24.19
CA ALA A 108 33.12 -0.90 -24.88
C ALA A 108 32.64 -0.20 -26.19
N PRO A 109 32.71 -0.84 -27.37
CA PRO A 109 32.64 -0.14 -28.66
C PRO A 109 31.22 0.02 -29.24
N TRP A 110 30.16 -0.04 -28.44
CA TRP A 110 28.78 0.08 -28.95
C TRP A 110 28.26 1.52 -28.88
N ALA A 111 29.05 2.48 -29.38
CA ALA A 111 28.58 3.84 -29.68
C ALA A 111 28.04 3.94 -31.11
#